data_AF-A0A8J9ZBP8-F1
#
_entry.id   AF-A0A8J9ZBP8-F1
#
_cell.length_a   1.000
_cell.length_b   1.000
_cell.length_c   1.000
_cell.angle_alpha   90.00
_cell.angle_beta   90.00
_cell.angle_gamma   90.00
#
_symmetry.space_group_name_H-M   'P 1'
#
loop_
_entity.id
_entity.type
_entity.pdbx_description
1 polymer ?
#
loop_
_entity_poly.entity_id
_entity_poly.type
_entity_poly.pdbx_seq_one_letter_code
_entity_poly.pdbx_strand_id
1 'polypeptide(L)'
;MASKPKLEKKTLTLGEKIEVIRRYEKGGVGARGLAQDFGVGKTQIQNIIKRKREHIEDYENNAPTSKRRNVRQTGNEGINQLC
;
A
#
# COMPACT_ATOMS: atom_id res chain seq x y z
N MET A 1 9.73 14.15 -24.99
CA MET A 1 9.48 12.92 -24.21
C MET A 1 8.09 13.06 -23.59
N ALA A 2 7.06 12.38 -24.11
CA ALA A 2 5.73 12.43 -23.51
C ALA A 2 5.77 11.82 -22.10
N SER A 3 5.24 12.51 -21.09
CA SER A 3 5.15 11.97 -19.74
C SER A 3 4.08 10.86 -19.72
N LYS A 4 4.40 9.73 -19.08
CA LYS A 4 3.42 8.67 -18.89
C LYS A 4 2.29 9.19 -18.00
N PRO A 5 1.02 8.79 -18.25
CA PRO A 5 -0.10 9.22 -17.42
C PRO A 5 0.18 8.88 -15.95
N LYS A 6 -0.09 9.85 -15.08
CA LYS A 6 0.12 9.72 -13.64
C LYS A 6 -0.89 8.69 -13.12
N LEU A 7 -0.40 7.49 -12.82
CA LEU A 7 -1.20 6.45 -12.16
C LEU A 7 -1.83 7.03 -10.89
N GLU A 8 -3.15 6.97 -10.80
CA GLU A 8 -3.86 7.32 -9.57
C GLU A 8 -3.30 6.50 -8.41
N LYS A 9 -3.17 7.14 -7.24
CA LYS A 9 -2.55 6.52 -6.07
C LYS A 9 -3.50 5.46 -5.48
N LYS A 10 -3.48 4.25 -6.04
CA LYS A 10 -4.25 3.11 -5.54
C LYS A 10 -3.71 2.66 -4.18
N THR A 11 -4.56 2.68 -3.16
CA THR A 11 -4.26 2.14 -1.83
C THR A 11 -4.78 0.72 -1.70
N LEU A 12 -3.89 -0.20 -1.33
CA LEU A 12 -4.27 -1.60 -1.09
C LEU A 12 -5.01 -1.75 0.24
N THR A 13 -6.02 -2.60 0.22
CA THR A 13 -6.78 -3.09 1.38
C THR A 13 -5.94 -4.05 2.23
N LEU A 14 -6.38 -4.40 3.44
CA LEU A 14 -5.67 -5.35 4.29
C LEU A 14 -5.59 -6.73 3.61
N GLY A 15 -6.67 -7.20 2.98
CA GLY A 15 -6.68 -8.47 2.24
C GLY A 15 -5.66 -8.48 1.09
N GLU A 16 -5.62 -7.42 0.28
CA GLU A 16 -4.63 -7.31 -0.81
C GLU A 16 -3.19 -7.26 -0.28
N LYS A 17 -2.94 -6.63 0.88
CA LYS A 17 -1.61 -6.61 1.50
C LYS A 17 -1.16 -8.00 1.92
N ILE A 18 -2.06 -8.81 2.50
CA ILE A 18 -1.76 -10.20 2.86
C ILE A 18 -1.44 -11.02 1.61
N GLU A 19 -2.18 -10.84 0.52
CA GLU A 19 -1.90 -11.54 -0.74
C GLU A 19 -0.53 -11.13 -1.32
N VAL A 20 -0.15 -9.85 -1.26
CA VAL A 20 1.20 -9.38 -1.63
C VAL A 20 2.27 -10.09 -0.80
N ILE A 21 2.09 -10.19 0.52
CA ILE A 21 3.04 -10.86 1.42
C ILE A 21 3.16 -12.34 1.07
N ARG A 22 2.03 -13.04 0.91
CA ARG A 22 1.99 -14.47 0.55
C ARG A 22 2.72 -14.75 -0.76
N ARG A 23 2.47 -13.95 -1.80
CA ARG A 23 3.14 -14.11 -3.11
C ARG A 23 4.64 -13.81 -3.03
N TYR A 24 5.02 -12.81 -2.25
CA TYR A 24 6.43 -12.48 -2.04
C TYR A 24 7.17 -13.60 -1.29
N GLU A 25 6.56 -14.18 -0.25
CA GLU A 25 7.17 -15.26 0.54
C GLU A 25 7.19 -16.60 -0.21
N LYS A 26 6.18 -16.88 -1.05
CA LYS A 26 6.19 -18.04 -1.96
C LYS A 26 7.37 -17.99 -2.95
N GLY A 27 7.90 -16.80 -3.21
CA GLY A 27 9.01 -16.58 -4.13
C GLY A 27 8.59 -16.53 -5.60
N GLY A 28 9.56 -16.30 -6.48
CA GLY A 28 9.37 -16.25 -7.94
C GLY A 28 8.99 -14.88 -8.50
N VAL A 29 8.32 -14.01 -7.74
CA VAL A 29 7.96 -12.65 -8.18
C VAL A 29 8.56 -11.59 -7.25
N GLY A 30 9.46 -10.77 -7.79
CA GLY A 30 10.05 -9.66 -7.04
C GLY A 30 9.09 -8.49 -6.86
N ALA A 31 9.45 -7.54 -5.99
CA ALA A 31 8.61 -6.37 -5.67
C ALA A 31 8.16 -5.53 -6.88
N ARG A 32 8.91 -5.58 -8.00
CA ARG A 32 8.56 -4.88 -9.24
C ARG A 32 7.46 -5.60 -10.03
N GLY A 33 7.45 -6.93 -10.06
CA GLY A 33 6.37 -7.71 -10.67
C GLY A 33 5.09 -7.56 -9.88
N LEU A 34 5.16 -7.69 -8.55
CA LEU A 34 4.01 -7.46 -7.66
C LEU A 34 3.43 -6.04 -7.80
N ALA A 35 4.29 -5.03 -7.99
CA ALA A 35 3.81 -3.67 -8.23
C ALA A 35 2.96 -3.58 -9.52
N GLN A 36 3.34 -4.30 -10.57
CA GLN A 36 2.59 -4.36 -11.83
C GLN A 36 1.29 -5.13 -11.66
N ASP A 37 1.32 -6.30 -11.03
CA ASP A 37 0.14 -7.15 -10.81
C ASP A 37 -0.96 -6.45 -10.02
N PHE A 38 -0.56 -5.68 -8.99
CA PHE A 38 -1.50 -4.99 -8.11
C PHE A 38 -1.82 -3.55 -8.57
N GLY A 39 -1.14 -3.06 -9.61
CA GLY A 39 -1.32 -1.70 -10.14
C GLY A 39 -0.90 -0.60 -9.15
N VAL A 40 0.21 -0.81 -8.42
CA VAL A 40 0.69 0.10 -7.37
C VAL A 40 2.16 0.45 -7.55
N GLY A 41 2.65 1.44 -6.80
CA GLY A 41 4.07 1.80 -6.82
C GLY A 41 4.96 0.76 -6.14
N LYS A 42 6.18 0.55 -6.67
CA LYS A 42 7.20 -0.34 -6.05
C LYS A 42 7.43 -0.03 -4.56
N THR A 43 7.49 1.26 -4.21
CA THR A 43 7.69 1.71 -2.83
C THR A 43 6.56 1.24 -1.90
N GLN A 44 5.32 1.17 -2.40
CA GLN A 44 4.19 0.68 -1.63
C GLN A 44 4.33 -0.81 -1.32
N ILE A 45 4.71 -1.62 -2.30
CA ILE A 45 5.00 -3.05 -2.11
C ILE A 45 6.14 -3.26 -1.11
N GLN A 46 7.25 -2.53 -1.24
CA GLN A 46 8.37 -2.63 -0.31
C GLN A 46 7.98 -2.25 1.13
N ASN A 47 7.15 -1.21 1.30
CA ASN A 47 6.65 -0.83 2.61
C ASN A 47 5.74 -1.90 3.23
N ILE A 48 4.89 -2.55 2.42
CA ILE A 48 4.04 -3.66 2.85
C ILE A 48 4.90 -4.84 3.33
N ILE A 49 5.92 -5.22 2.54
CA ILE A 49 6.84 -6.31 2.90
C ILE A 49 7.62 -5.98 4.18
N LYS A 50 8.11 -4.74 4.32
CA LYS A 50 8.85 -4.32 5.52
C LYS A 50 7.99 -4.38 6.79
N ARG A 51 6.68 -4.11 6.66
CA ARG A 51 5.70 -4.13 7.77
C ARG A 51 4.84 -5.39 7.76
N LYS A 52 5.32 -6.49 7.17
CA LYS A 52 4.52 -7.71 6.99
C LYS A 52 3.93 -8.24 8.28
N ARG A 53 4.69 -8.16 9.39
CA ARG A 53 4.26 -8.60 10.72
C ARG A 53 3.02 -7.85 11.20
N GLU A 54 3.03 -6.52 11.11
CA GLU A 54 1.87 -5.68 11.49
C GLU A 54 0.62 -6.05 10.68
N HIS A 55 0.78 -6.34 9.39
CA HIS A 55 -0.36 -6.70 8.53
C HIS A 55 -0.93 -8.08 8.86
N ILE A 56 -0.06 -9.06 9.16
CA ILE A 56 -0.47 -10.40 9.58
C ILE A 56 -1.20 -10.33 10.93
N GLU A 57 -0.64 -9.64 11.91
CA GLU A 57 -1.25 -9.44 13.22
C GLU A 57 -2.63 -8.74 13.09
N ASP A 58 -2.74 -7.70 12.26
CA ASP A 58 -4.02 -7.04 11.97
C ASP A 58 -5.05 -8.02 11.38
N TYR A 59 -4.62 -8.89 10.47
CA TYR A 59 -5.49 -9.88 9.81
C TYR A 59 -5.94 -10.99 10.78
N GLU A 60 -5.03 -11.50 11.62
CA GLU A 60 -5.32 -12.51 12.65
C GLU A 60 -6.27 -11.99 13.73
N ASN A 61 -6.19 -10.70 14.08
CA ASN A 61 -7.11 -10.04 14.99
C ASN A 61 -8.48 -9.71 14.37
N ASN A 62 -8.82 -10.30 13.21
CA ASN A 62 -10.06 -10.08 12.47
C ASN A 62 -10.33 -8.60 12.13
N ALA A 63 -9.28 -7.79 11.90
CA ALA A 63 -9.48 -6.44 11.42
C ALA A 63 -10.19 -6.47 10.05
N PRO A 64 -11.06 -5.48 9.75
CA PRO A 64 -11.82 -5.49 8.51
C PRO A 64 -10.88 -5.54 7.30
N THR A 65 -11.12 -6.48 6.38
CA THR A 65 -10.26 -6.69 5.22
C THR A 65 -10.21 -5.48 4.29
N SER A 66 -11.26 -4.64 4.31
CA SER A 66 -11.36 -3.36 3.60
C SER A 66 -10.55 -2.22 4.25
N LYS A 67 -9.98 -2.42 5.45
CA LYS A 67 -9.21 -1.41 6.20
C LYS A 67 -8.06 -0.87 5.35
N ARG A 68 -8.08 0.45 5.15
CA ARG A 68 -6.95 1.22 4.59
C ARG A 68 -6.20 1.90 5.73
N ARG A 69 -4.96 2.31 5.48
CA ARG A 69 -4.15 2.98 6.51
C ARG A 69 -4.79 4.33 6.84
N ASN A 70 -5.06 4.60 8.13
CA ASN A 70 -5.48 5.92 8.57
C ASN A 70 -4.35 6.92 8.27
N VAL A 71 -4.62 7.88 7.40
CA VAL A 71 -3.72 9.03 7.18
C VAL A 71 -3.93 9.97 8.36
N ARG A 72 -2.86 10.38 9.04
CA ARG A 72 -2.96 11.42 10.07
C ARG A 72 -3.45 12.70 9.38
N GLN A 73 -4.60 13.22 9.80
CA GLN A 73 -4.95 14.63 9.59
C GLN A 73 -4.08 15.45 10.54
N THR A 74 -2.92 15.89 10.07
CA THR A 74 -2.22 17.00 10.71
C THR A 74 -3.00 18.25 10.32
N GLY A 75 -3.61 18.97 11.27
CA GLY A 75 -4.51 20.12 11.07
C GLY A 75 -3.92 21.35 10.34
N ASN A 76 -2.89 21.14 9.53
CA ASN A 76 -2.20 22.10 8.67
C ASN A 76 -2.92 22.28 7.32
N GLU A 77 -4.09 21.66 7.12
CA GLU A 77 -4.84 21.68 5.86
C GLU A 77 -5.27 23.10 5.44
N GLY A 78 -5.32 24.06 6.38
CA GLY A 78 -5.70 25.45 6.14
C GLY A 78 -4.56 26.46 5.92
N ILE A 79 -3.28 26.05 5.92
CA ILE A 79 -2.15 27.01 5.87
C ILE A 79 -2.15 27.84 4.57
N ASN A 80 -2.67 27.29 3.46
CA ASN A 80 -2.77 28.01 2.19
C ASN A 80 -3.92 29.03 2.11
N GLN A 81 -4.77 29.16 3.14
CA GLN A 81 -5.90 30.11 3.16
C GLN A 81 -5.57 31.44 3.86
N LEU A 82 -4.31 31.64 4.28
CA LEU A 82 -3.83 32.83 4.99
C LEU A 82 -3.06 33.83 4.10
N CYS A 83 -3.18 33.72 2.77
CA CYS A 83 -2.60 34.66 1.80
C CYS A 83 -3.70 35.37 0.99
#